data_AF-A0A922IZ42-F1
#
_entry.id   AF-A0A922IZ42-F1
#
_cell.length_a   1.000
_cell.length_b   1.000
_cell.length_c   1.000
_cell.angle_alpha   90.00
_cell.angle_beta   90.00
_cell.angle_gamma   90.00
#
_symmetry.space_group_name_H-M   'P 1'
#
loop_
_entity.id
_entity.type
_entity.pdbx_description
1 polymer ?
#
loop_
_entity_poly.entity_id
_entity_poly.type
_entity_poly.pdbx_seq_one_letter_code
_entity_poly.pdbx_strand_id
1 'polypeptide(L)'
;MGFFSPGSSKSRYVGIWYAISSGTVVWVANRDTPLDDHSGVLTVTDKGVLALLNSTNNVVWSTNTSRTAEINPVAQLMDTGNLVVKDGNVDDPERFLWQSFDYPCDTLLPEMKLGRNLETGLDRVISSWKGTENPARGDFSVRLDPRGLPQLVLMKGNTIKVSSGSWNGLRFTGYPGLNRNPVIEYHFVMNKNEVYYKFKLINTSVFSRYIINPSGVGQRFTWMDQTRSWELSFTSQADECQRYAFCGAFAACDTDKSPACACLEGFLPKSPKDWKSVDWSDGCVRRTPLVCNIGNGFRKYTGLKLPDTSSSWFNATLSLDECKGLCLKNCSCTAYSNLDISGKGSGCLLWFGKLIDIVVYSQGGQELYIKMASSELENNGRKGNTSKIKRAGIIAGVVALVNVILTLGVISYIRKKSSFKGMAKRRHEKDSENEGLKQDMELPTIDLTAITNATNNFSSKNKLGEGGFGPVYKGTLPEGQVIAVKRLSMNSGQGPKEFINEVKLIAKLQHRNLVKLLGCCTEENEKILIYEYMPNKSLESFIFGLSSDPSKAGNSCLVIFFS
;
A
#
# COMPACT_ATOMS: atom_id res chain seq x y z
N MET A 1 25.72 -31.73 -10.24
CA MET A 1 26.78 -30.80 -10.69
C MET A 1 27.55 -31.47 -11.80
N GLY A 2 28.04 -30.72 -12.78
CA GLY A 2 28.88 -31.26 -13.84
C GLY A 2 29.13 -30.26 -14.97
N PHE A 3 29.65 -30.76 -16.08
CA PHE A 3 29.89 -29.96 -17.28
C PHE A 3 28.65 -29.86 -18.16
N PHE A 4 28.35 -28.66 -18.69
CA PHE A 4 27.22 -28.42 -19.58
C PHE A 4 27.53 -27.33 -20.63
N SER A 5 26.70 -27.28 -21.66
CA SER A 5 26.69 -26.23 -22.69
C SER A 5 25.26 -25.67 -22.79
N PRO A 6 25.04 -24.36 -22.55
CA PRO A 6 23.71 -23.77 -22.64
C PRO A 6 23.19 -23.72 -24.09
N GLY A 7 21.99 -24.24 -24.32
CA GLY A 7 21.31 -24.18 -25.62
C GLY A 7 22.15 -24.74 -26.76
N SER A 8 22.41 -23.91 -27.78
CA SER A 8 23.22 -24.26 -28.95
C SER A 8 24.69 -23.84 -28.85
N SER A 9 25.10 -23.30 -27.69
CA SER A 9 26.45 -22.79 -27.48
C SER A 9 27.51 -23.89 -27.57
N LYS A 10 28.63 -23.59 -28.23
CA LYS A 10 29.83 -24.44 -28.25
C LYS A 10 30.69 -24.27 -27.00
N SER A 11 30.47 -23.21 -26.23
CA SER A 11 31.15 -22.97 -24.96
C SER A 11 30.75 -24.00 -23.93
N ARG A 12 31.71 -24.44 -23.11
CA ARG A 12 31.48 -25.41 -22.04
C ARG A 12 31.76 -24.83 -20.65
N TYR A 13 30.90 -25.18 -19.70
CA TYR A 13 30.89 -24.62 -18.36
C TYR A 13 30.73 -25.70 -17.30
N VAL A 14 31.18 -25.43 -16.07
CA VAL A 14 30.84 -26.21 -14.88
C VAL A 14 29.65 -25.56 -14.18
N GLY A 15 28.59 -26.34 -13.95
CA GLY A 15 27.36 -25.85 -13.35
C GLY A 15 26.74 -26.77 -12.31
N ILE A 16 25.83 -26.18 -11.53
CA ILE A 16 24.94 -26.87 -10.59
C ILE A 16 23.52 -26.66 -11.10
N TRP A 17 22.71 -27.72 -11.10
CA TRP A 17 21.31 -27.72 -11.51
C TRP A 17 20.50 -28.67 -10.64
N TYR A 18 19.18 -28.52 -10.66
CA TYR A 18 18.28 -29.42 -9.97
C TYR A 18 18.25 -30.80 -10.61
N ALA A 19 18.37 -31.88 -9.82
CA ALA A 19 18.25 -33.24 -10.33
C ALA A 19 16.87 -33.51 -10.97
N ILE A 20 15.81 -32.89 -10.42
CA ILE A 20 14.44 -32.96 -10.94
C ILE A 20 14.24 -32.27 -12.30
N SER A 21 15.19 -31.42 -12.71
CA SER A 21 15.12 -30.64 -13.96
C SER A 21 16.53 -30.34 -14.46
N SER A 22 17.04 -31.24 -15.31
CA SER A 22 18.42 -31.24 -15.81
C SER A 22 18.82 -30.02 -16.66
N GLY A 23 17.87 -29.15 -17.02
CA GLY A 23 18.11 -27.87 -17.69
C GLY A 23 18.08 -26.64 -16.77
N THR A 24 17.72 -26.77 -15.49
CA THR A 24 17.60 -25.64 -14.57
C THR A 24 18.91 -25.40 -13.83
N VAL A 25 19.83 -24.72 -14.51
CA VAL A 25 21.12 -24.30 -13.93
C VAL A 25 20.90 -23.17 -12.93
N VAL A 26 21.51 -23.29 -11.74
CA VAL A 26 21.37 -22.34 -10.61
C VAL A 26 22.69 -21.69 -10.22
N TRP A 27 23.81 -22.24 -10.68
CA TRP A 27 25.15 -21.71 -10.42
C TRP A 27 26.11 -22.18 -11.51
N VAL A 28 27.07 -21.32 -11.88
CA VAL A 28 28.06 -21.56 -12.94
C VAL A 28 29.42 -21.06 -12.47
N ALA A 29 30.44 -21.92 -12.44
CA ALA A 29 31.78 -21.57 -11.95
C ALA A 29 32.49 -20.58 -12.87
N ASN A 30 32.73 -21.00 -14.11
CA ASN A 30 33.53 -20.28 -15.10
C ASN A 30 32.64 -19.46 -16.04
N ARG A 31 31.65 -18.75 -15.48
CA ARG A 31 30.59 -18.09 -16.27
C ARG A 31 31.13 -17.05 -17.27
N ASP A 32 32.23 -16.38 -16.92
CA ASP A 32 32.85 -15.33 -17.72
C ASP A 32 34.01 -15.84 -18.61
N THR A 33 34.56 -17.03 -18.31
CA THR A 33 35.67 -17.67 -19.02
C THR A 33 35.30 -19.11 -19.42
N PRO A 34 34.58 -19.30 -20.54
CA PRO A 34 34.20 -20.64 -20.98
C PRO A 34 35.39 -21.51 -21.35
N LEU A 35 35.17 -22.82 -21.35
CA LEU A 35 36.04 -23.78 -22.03
C LEU A 35 35.66 -23.85 -23.52
N ASP A 36 36.66 -23.97 -24.37
CA ASP A 36 36.49 -24.05 -25.83
C ASP A 36 36.25 -25.49 -26.33
N ASP A 37 36.45 -26.49 -25.47
CA ASP A 37 36.35 -27.90 -25.83
C ASP A 37 35.76 -28.77 -24.71
N HIS A 38 35.75 -30.08 -24.94
CA HIS A 38 35.19 -31.08 -24.03
C HIS A 38 36.20 -31.70 -23.06
N SER A 39 37.44 -31.22 -23.02
CA SER A 39 38.55 -31.84 -22.28
C SER A 39 38.73 -31.32 -20.85
N GLY A 40 37.90 -30.37 -20.42
CA GLY A 40 38.07 -29.70 -19.13
C GLY A 40 38.04 -30.65 -17.92
N VAL A 41 38.89 -30.37 -16.94
CA VAL A 41 39.02 -31.15 -15.70
C VAL A 41 38.81 -30.25 -14.50
N LEU A 42 37.87 -30.60 -13.63
CA LEU A 42 37.67 -29.93 -12.35
C LEU A 42 38.39 -30.73 -11.26
N THR A 43 39.32 -30.10 -10.55
CA THR A 43 40.15 -30.76 -9.53
C THR A 43 40.33 -29.90 -8.28
N VAL A 44 40.63 -30.54 -7.15
CA VAL A 44 40.99 -29.87 -5.89
C VAL A 44 42.49 -30.08 -5.67
N THR A 45 43.22 -29.00 -5.49
CA THR A 45 44.65 -29.04 -5.17
C THR A 45 44.88 -29.39 -3.70
N ASP A 46 46.07 -29.88 -3.35
CA ASP A 46 46.47 -30.16 -1.96
C ASP A 46 46.38 -28.92 -1.05
N LYS A 47 46.40 -27.71 -1.63
CA LYS A 47 46.22 -26.45 -0.92
C LYS A 47 44.77 -26.10 -0.62
N GLY A 48 43.81 -26.87 -1.14
CA GLY A 48 42.38 -26.63 -0.98
C GLY A 48 41.81 -25.63 -1.99
N VAL A 49 42.49 -25.40 -3.10
CA VAL A 49 41.97 -24.61 -4.23
C VAL A 49 41.22 -25.53 -5.18
N LEU A 50 39.94 -25.24 -5.46
CA LEU A 50 39.18 -25.87 -6.54
C LEU A 50 39.52 -25.14 -7.86
N ALA A 51 40.04 -25.88 -8.84
CA ALA A 51 40.53 -25.35 -10.10
C ALA A 51 39.91 -26.10 -11.29
N LEU A 52 39.63 -25.34 -12.35
CA LEU A 52 39.18 -25.82 -13.64
C LEU A 52 40.32 -25.69 -14.65
N LEU A 53 40.74 -26.82 -15.22
CA LEU A 53 41.82 -26.92 -16.19
C LEU A 53 41.26 -27.16 -17.61
N ASN A 54 41.94 -26.66 -18.64
CA ASN A 54 41.66 -26.96 -20.05
C ASN A 54 42.49 -28.16 -20.56
N SER A 55 42.41 -28.45 -21.88
CA SER A 55 43.17 -29.52 -22.57
C SER A 55 44.69 -29.41 -22.40
N THR A 56 45.21 -28.21 -22.18
CA THR A 56 46.64 -27.94 -22.02
C THR A 56 47.06 -27.80 -20.56
N ASN A 57 46.21 -28.22 -19.61
CA ASN A 57 46.41 -28.07 -18.15
C ASN A 57 46.54 -26.62 -17.65
N ASN A 58 46.11 -25.63 -18.43
CA ASN A 58 46.06 -24.24 -17.98
C ASN A 58 44.83 -24.01 -17.12
N VAL A 59 44.98 -23.21 -16.06
CA VAL A 59 43.88 -22.83 -15.16
C VAL A 59 42.98 -21.81 -15.85
N VAL A 60 41.73 -22.21 -16.13
CA VAL A 60 40.69 -21.35 -16.73
C VAL A 60 39.88 -20.63 -15.65
N TRP A 61 39.70 -21.27 -14.50
CA TRP A 61 39.01 -20.73 -13.34
C TRP A 61 39.53 -21.39 -12.07
N SER A 62 39.59 -20.65 -10.96
CA SER A 62 39.90 -21.22 -9.65
C SER A 62 39.28 -20.41 -8.52
N THR A 63 39.10 -21.05 -7.36
CA THR A 63 38.59 -20.41 -6.16
C THR A 63 39.67 -19.58 -5.47
N ASN A 64 39.31 -18.39 -5.00
CA ASN A 64 40.17 -17.64 -4.07
C ASN A 64 39.98 -18.20 -2.66
N THR A 65 41.05 -18.70 -2.04
CA THR A 65 41.04 -19.26 -0.68
C THR A 65 41.91 -18.37 0.21
N SER A 66 41.38 -17.99 1.37
CA SER A 66 42.09 -17.11 2.33
C SER A 66 43.12 -17.87 3.18
N ARG A 67 42.88 -19.17 3.39
CA ARG A 67 43.75 -20.07 4.14
C ARG A 67 44.05 -21.32 3.32
N THR A 68 45.20 -21.93 3.56
CA THR A 68 45.57 -23.21 2.96
C THR A 68 44.93 -24.34 3.76
N ALA A 69 44.58 -25.44 3.08
CA ALA A 69 44.13 -26.66 3.73
C ALA A 69 45.20 -27.19 4.70
N GLU A 70 44.76 -27.63 5.88
CA GLU A 70 45.59 -28.26 6.92
C GLU A 70 45.56 -29.79 6.81
N ILE A 71 44.44 -30.32 6.28
CA ILE A 71 44.17 -31.75 6.11
C ILE A 71 43.66 -31.95 4.69
N ASN A 72 43.97 -33.09 4.07
CA ASN A 72 43.55 -33.49 2.71
C ASN A 72 42.19 -32.87 2.31
N PRO A 73 42.18 -31.83 1.47
CA PRO A 73 40.99 -31.05 1.20
C PRO A 73 40.02 -31.80 0.30
N VAL A 74 38.73 -31.55 0.50
CA VAL A 74 37.65 -32.19 -0.27
C VAL A 74 36.71 -31.11 -0.80
N ALA A 75 36.28 -31.25 -2.05
CA ALA A 75 35.14 -30.52 -2.59
C ALA A 75 33.87 -31.35 -2.42
N GLN A 76 32.84 -30.76 -1.82
CA GLN A 76 31.57 -31.44 -1.54
C GLN A 76 30.40 -30.57 -1.96
N LEU A 77 29.46 -31.15 -2.71
CA LEU A 77 28.16 -30.55 -2.97
C LEU A 77 27.20 -30.92 -1.84
N MET A 78 26.76 -29.93 -1.08
CA MET A 78 25.79 -30.10 0.02
C MET A 78 24.36 -30.23 -0.52
N ASP A 79 23.45 -30.80 0.28
CA ASP A 79 22.02 -30.93 -0.08
C ASP A 79 21.33 -29.58 -0.32
N THR A 80 21.85 -28.50 0.26
CA THR A 80 21.39 -27.13 0.02
C THR A 80 21.74 -26.61 -1.38
N GLY A 81 22.59 -27.32 -2.12
CA GLY A 81 23.20 -26.87 -3.37
C GLY A 81 24.48 -26.04 -3.18
N ASN A 82 24.94 -25.83 -1.94
CA ASN A 82 26.21 -25.17 -1.66
C ASN A 82 27.37 -26.11 -2.01
N LEU A 83 28.21 -25.72 -2.95
CA LEU A 83 29.46 -26.42 -3.24
C LEU A 83 30.54 -25.82 -2.35
N VAL A 84 31.12 -26.64 -1.49
CA VAL A 84 32.11 -26.20 -0.50
C VAL A 84 33.44 -26.89 -0.73
N VAL A 85 34.52 -26.17 -0.42
CA VAL A 85 35.85 -26.75 -0.27
C VAL A 85 36.24 -26.64 1.19
N LYS A 86 36.66 -27.75 1.80
CA LYS A 86 36.92 -27.84 3.23
C LYS A 86 38.04 -28.84 3.52
N ASP A 87 38.62 -28.72 4.71
CA ASP A 87 39.54 -29.73 5.24
C ASP A 87 38.82 -31.08 5.40
N GLY A 88 39.53 -32.18 5.18
CA GLY A 88 38.99 -33.52 5.38
C GLY A 88 38.37 -33.70 6.77
N ASN A 89 37.15 -34.23 6.83
CA ASN A 89 36.37 -34.47 8.06
C ASN A 89 36.04 -33.23 8.92
N VAL A 90 36.09 -32.02 8.34
CA VAL A 90 35.61 -30.80 9.01
C VAL A 90 34.30 -30.36 8.38
N ASP A 91 33.20 -30.41 9.14
CA ASP A 91 31.86 -30.00 8.69
C ASP A 91 31.44 -28.60 9.18
N ASP A 92 32.31 -27.91 9.90
CA ASP A 92 32.06 -26.57 10.42
C ASP A 92 32.04 -25.52 9.28
N PRO A 93 30.89 -24.86 9.03
CA PRO A 93 30.78 -23.85 7.97
C PRO A 93 31.69 -22.64 8.17
N GLU A 94 32.06 -22.29 9.41
CA GLU A 94 32.99 -21.18 9.67
C GLU A 94 34.42 -21.53 9.25
N ARG A 95 34.71 -22.81 9.09
CA ARG A 95 35.99 -23.34 8.64
C ARG A 95 35.96 -23.75 7.17
N PHE A 96 34.97 -23.39 6.37
CA PHE A 96 35.08 -23.65 4.92
C PHE A 96 36.20 -22.81 4.30
N LEU A 97 36.99 -23.44 3.42
CA LEU A 97 38.05 -22.76 2.65
C LEU A 97 37.43 -21.87 1.56
N TRP A 98 36.33 -22.35 0.99
CA TRP A 98 35.56 -21.67 -0.04
C TRP A 98 34.14 -22.24 -0.12
N GLN A 99 33.16 -21.43 -0.54
CA GLN A 99 31.80 -21.89 -0.80
C GLN A 99 31.14 -21.15 -1.97
N SER A 100 30.33 -21.86 -2.76
CA SER A 100 29.64 -21.29 -3.93
C SER A 100 28.57 -20.27 -3.53
N PHE A 101 28.00 -20.40 -2.33
CA PHE A 101 27.01 -19.46 -1.80
C PHE A 101 27.54 -18.04 -1.59
N ASP A 102 28.86 -17.86 -1.52
CA ASP A 102 29.52 -16.55 -1.48
C ASP A 102 29.67 -15.90 -2.86
N TYR A 103 29.49 -16.69 -3.93
CA TYR A 103 29.64 -16.26 -5.32
C TYR A 103 28.40 -16.62 -6.15
N PRO A 104 27.23 -16.05 -5.81
CA PRO A 104 25.99 -16.28 -6.54
C PRO A 104 26.08 -15.94 -8.03
N CYS A 105 25.25 -16.60 -8.83
CA CYS A 105 25.07 -16.29 -10.25
C CYS A 105 23.80 -15.42 -10.45
N ASP A 106 22.89 -15.83 -11.32
CA ASP A 106 21.60 -15.17 -11.53
C ASP A 106 20.51 -15.64 -10.56
N THR A 107 20.80 -16.69 -9.78
CA THR A 107 19.84 -17.36 -8.90
C THR A 107 20.19 -17.18 -7.42
N LEU A 108 19.17 -16.89 -6.62
CA LEU A 108 19.18 -16.99 -5.16
C LEU A 108 18.40 -18.25 -4.74
N LEU A 109 19.11 -19.21 -4.14
CA LEU A 109 18.57 -20.43 -3.56
C LEU A 109 18.19 -20.23 -2.09
N PRO A 110 17.43 -21.17 -1.49
CA PRO A 110 17.21 -21.18 -0.04
C PRO A 110 18.54 -21.16 0.73
N GLU A 111 18.55 -20.50 1.88
CA GLU A 111 19.71 -20.29 2.77
C GLU A 111 20.86 -19.43 2.21
N MET A 112 20.92 -19.15 0.90
CA MET A 112 21.89 -18.22 0.34
C MET A 112 21.71 -16.80 0.92
N LYS A 113 22.83 -16.18 1.29
CA LYS A 113 22.85 -14.80 1.78
C LYS A 113 22.99 -13.84 0.59
N LEU A 114 22.08 -12.89 0.47
CA LEU A 114 22.20 -11.73 -0.43
C LEU A 114 22.51 -10.49 0.41
N GLY A 115 23.68 -9.91 0.25
CA GLY A 115 24.14 -8.81 1.09
C GLY A 115 25.62 -8.89 1.43
N ARG A 116 26.05 -8.07 2.39
CA ARG A 116 27.45 -7.79 2.67
C ARG A 116 27.90 -8.33 4.02
N ASN A 117 29.04 -8.99 4.03
CA ASN A 117 29.83 -9.18 5.24
C ASN A 117 30.67 -7.92 5.46
N LEU A 118 30.46 -7.25 6.59
CA LEU A 118 31.09 -5.97 6.92
C LEU A 118 32.53 -6.14 7.42
N GLU A 119 32.92 -7.33 7.87
CA GLU A 119 34.27 -7.65 8.33
C GLU A 119 35.20 -7.97 7.16
N THR A 120 34.75 -8.82 6.23
CA THR A 120 35.56 -9.24 5.08
C THR A 120 35.40 -8.34 3.85
N GLY A 121 34.34 -7.52 3.83
CA GLY A 121 33.97 -6.70 2.68
C GLY A 121 33.29 -7.48 1.54
N LEU A 122 33.07 -8.79 1.70
CA LEU A 122 32.43 -9.63 0.68
C LEU A 122 30.98 -9.19 0.48
N ASP A 123 30.64 -8.82 -0.76
CA ASP A 123 29.31 -8.40 -1.17
C ASP A 123 28.67 -9.44 -2.10
N ARG A 124 27.67 -10.16 -1.57
CA ARG A 124 26.96 -11.22 -2.29
C ARG A 124 25.81 -10.61 -3.08
N VAL A 125 25.96 -10.61 -4.40
CA VAL A 125 25.06 -9.99 -5.36
C VAL A 125 24.69 -10.99 -6.43
N ILE A 126 23.41 -11.17 -6.72
CA ILE A 126 22.99 -11.96 -7.89
C ILE A 126 23.01 -11.07 -9.13
N SER A 127 23.46 -11.61 -10.26
CA SER A 127 23.55 -10.89 -11.52
C SER A 127 23.06 -11.75 -12.69
N SER A 128 22.26 -11.14 -13.57
CA SER A 128 21.66 -11.84 -14.70
C SER A 128 22.70 -12.50 -15.59
N TRP A 129 22.26 -13.48 -16.36
CA TRP A 129 23.03 -13.91 -17.53
C TRP A 129 23.02 -12.79 -18.59
N LYS A 130 24.04 -12.80 -19.46
CA LYS A 130 24.16 -11.85 -20.57
C LYS A 130 23.11 -12.13 -21.65
N GLY A 131 22.74 -13.39 -21.82
CA GLY A 131 21.66 -13.84 -22.69
C GLY A 131 21.15 -15.21 -22.26
N THR A 132 20.12 -15.73 -22.94
CA THR A 132 19.51 -17.03 -22.61
C THR A 132 20.46 -18.21 -22.79
N GLU A 133 21.44 -18.09 -23.69
CA GLU A 133 22.46 -19.11 -23.95
C GLU A 133 23.88 -18.68 -23.55
N ASN A 134 24.02 -17.53 -22.89
CA ASN A 134 25.32 -17.00 -22.47
C ASN A 134 25.31 -16.66 -20.97
N PRO A 135 25.90 -17.53 -20.11
CA PRO A 135 25.88 -17.37 -18.66
C PRO A 135 26.82 -16.29 -18.15
N ALA A 136 27.65 -15.66 -18.99
CA ALA A 136 28.49 -14.53 -18.60
C ALA A 136 27.67 -13.45 -17.88
N ARG A 137 28.34 -12.64 -17.05
CA ARG A 137 27.69 -11.58 -16.30
C ARG A 137 26.97 -10.60 -17.24
N GLY A 138 25.66 -10.46 -17.05
CA GLY A 138 24.82 -9.49 -17.74
C GLY A 138 24.80 -8.12 -17.05
N ASP A 139 24.01 -7.20 -17.59
CA ASP A 139 23.97 -5.80 -17.14
C ASP A 139 23.17 -5.59 -15.85
N PHE A 140 22.36 -6.58 -15.46
CA PHE A 140 21.42 -6.45 -14.35
C PHE A 140 21.90 -7.18 -13.11
N SER A 141 21.69 -6.57 -11.94
CA SER A 141 22.05 -7.15 -10.64
C SER A 141 21.04 -6.79 -9.57
N VAL A 142 20.86 -7.68 -8.59
CA VAL A 142 20.10 -7.39 -7.36
C VAL A 142 21.07 -7.37 -6.19
N ARG A 143 21.06 -6.27 -5.44
CA ARG A 143 21.96 -6.05 -4.30
C ARG A 143 21.26 -5.34 -3.16
N LEU A 144 21.82 -5.43 -1.96
CA LEU A 144 21.47 -4.54 -0.86
C LEU A 144 22.31 -3.27 -0.97
N ASP A 145 21.65 -2.13 -1.19
CA ASP A 145 22.30 -0.83 -1.13
C ASP A 145 22.55 -0.46 0.34
N PRO A 146 23.82 -0.25 0.77
CA PRO A 146 24.16 -0.01 2.16
C PRO A 146 23.98 1.45 2.59
N ARG A 147 23.59 2.37 1.70
CA ARG A 147 23.44 3.79 2.03
C ARG A 147 22.20 4.02 2.89
N GLY A 148 22.34 4.78 3.98
CA GLY A 148 21.26 5.00 4.95
C GLY A 148 20.76 3.67 5.53
N LEU A 149 19.45 3.51 5.68
CA LEU A 149 18.87 2.20 5.99
C LEU A 149 18.98 1.28 4.76
N PRO A 150 19.55 0.06 4.87
CA PRO A 150 19.74 -0.80 3.72
C PRO A 150 18.43 -1.14 3.00
N GLN A 151 18.49 -1.09 1.66
CA GLN A 151 17.35 -1.37 0.79
C GLN A 151 17.73 -2.34 -0.33
N LEU A 152 16.78 -3.18 -0.73
CA LEU A 152 16.99 -4.16 -1.80
C LEU A 152 16.65 -3.52 -3.15
N VAL A 153 17.65 -3.44 -4.03
CA VAL A 153 17.52 -2.75 -5.32
C VAL A 153 17.93 -3.63 -6.48
N LEU A 154 17.22 -3.49 -7.59
CA LEU A 154 17.60 -4.01 -8.90
C LEU A 154 18.28 -2.89 -9.69
N MET A 155 19.49 -3.16 -10.15
CA MET A 155 20.33 -2.22 -10.88
C MET A 155 20.56 -2.67 -12.31
N LYS A 156 20.66 -1.71 -13.23
CA LYS A 156 21.27 -1.89 -14.56
C LYS A 156 22.55 -1.05 -14.60
N GLY A 157 23.71 -1.70 -14.61
CA GLY A 157 24.99 -1.01 -14.38
C GLY A 157 24.98 -0.25 -13.04
N ASN A 158 25.05 1.08 -13.10
CA ASN A 158 25.04 1.98 -11.93
C ASN A 158 23.67 2.67 -11.68
N THR A 159 22.64 2.35 -12.49
CA THR A 159 21.31 2.97 -12.36
C THR A 159 20.34 2.02 -11.67
N ILE A 160 19.62 2.50 -10.66
CA ILE A 160 18.52 1.76 -10.03
C ILE A 160 17.33 1.70 -11.00
N LYS A 161 16.76 0.50 -11.19
CA LYS A 161 15.59 0.26 -12.04
C LYS A 161 14.34 -0.07 -11.24
N VAL A 162 14.52 -0.84 -10.17
CA VAL A 162 13.46 -1.21 -9.23
C VAL A 162 14.03 -1.09 -7.82
N SER A 163 13.24 -0.55 -6.90
CA SER A 163 13.53 -0.63 -5.47
C SER A 163 12.45 -1.44 -4.79
N SER A 164 12.87 -2.52 -4.13
CA SER A 164 12.01 -3.28 -3.23
C SER A 164 11.84 -2.55 -1.89
N GLY A 165 12.55 -1.46 -1.67
CA GLY A 165 12.54 -0.69 -0.42
C GLY A 165 13.36 -1.34 0.70
N SER A 166 13.26 -0.74 1.88
CA SER A 166 13.90 -1.21 3.10
C SER A 166 13.15 -2.36 3.77
N TRP A 167 13.83 -3.08 4.66
CA TRP A 167 13.19 -4.07 5.53
C TRP A 167 12.46 -3.38 6.69
N ASN A 168 11.22 -3.77 6.97
CA ASN A 168 10.40 -3.17 8.03
C ASN A 168 10.17 -4.07 9.25
N GLY A 169 11.02 -5.06 9.46
CA GLY A 169 10.87 -6.06 10.52
C GLY A 169 10.11 -7.32 10.09
N LEU A 170 9.22 -7.20 9.10
CA LEU A 170 8.41 -8.32 8.61
C LEU A 170 8.68 -8.66 7.15
N ARG A 171 8.91 -7.63 6.31
CA ARG A 171 9.05 -7.75 4.85
C ARG A 171 9.75 -6.52 4.26
N PHE A 172 10.06 -6.57 2.96
CA PHE A 172 10.47 -5.40 2.21
C PHE A 172 9.28 -4.49 1.89
N THR A 173 9.43 -3.17 2.06
CA THR A 173 8.31 -2.22 1.95
C THR A 173 7.66 -2.14 0.57
N GLY A 174 8.38 -2.49 -0.50
CA GLY A 174 7.89 -2.52 -1.87
C GLY A 174 6.97 -3.70 -2.21
N TYR A 175 6.85 -4.68 -1.31
CA TYR A 175 6.04 -5.87 -1.53
C TYR A 175 5.21 -6.20 -0.27
N PRO A 176 4.12 -5.45 -0.03
CA PRO A 176 3.24 -5.70 1.11
C PRO A 176 2.62 -7.11 1.06
N GLY A 177 2.49 -7.73 -0.11
CA GLY A 177 2.00 -9.11 -0.23
C GLY A 177 2.96 -10.21 0.25
N LEU A 178 4.27 -9.91 0.42
CA LEU A 178 5.28 -10.88 0.89
C LEU A 178 5.16 -11.09 2.42
N ASN A 179 4.01 -11.60 2.86
CA ASN A 179 3.83 -12.10 4.21
C ASN A 179 4.56 -13.43 4.40
N ARG A 180 4.83 -13.78 5.67
CA ARG A 180 5.16 -15.17 6.03
C ARG A 180 4.07 -16.08 5.47
N ASN A 181 4.47 -17.08 4.71
CA ASN A 181 3.56 -18.09 4.18
C ASN A 181 4.01 -19.48 4.67
N PRO A 182 3.16 -20.50 4.61
CA PRO A 182 3.50 -21.83 5.14
C PRO A 182 4.67 -22.54 4.44
N VAL A 183 5.16 -22.01 3.31
CA VAL A 183 6.19 -22.63 2.47
C VAL A 183 7.53 -21.94 2.63
N ILE A 184 7.55 -20.61 2.75
CA ILE A 184 8.76 -19.78 2.70
C ILE A 184 8.79 -18.83 3.91
N GLU A 185 9.93 -18.84 4.58
CA GLU A 185 10.28 -17.88 5.63
C GLU A 185 11.34 -16.90 5.11
N TYR A 186 11.17 -15.62 5.42
CA TYR A 186 12.09 -14.56 5.03
C TYR A 186 12.87 -14.05 6.24
N HIS A 187 14.18 -13.91 6.08
CA HIS A 187 15.08 -13.46 7.12
C HIS A 187 15.88 -12.26 6.62
N PHE A 188 15.93 -11.23 7.44
CA PHE A 188 16.80 -10.08 7.24
C PHE A 188 17.61 -9.88 8.50
N VAL A 189 18.93 -9.89 8.36
CA VAL A 189 19.86 -9.70 9.46
C VAL A 189 20.64 -8.43 9.19
N MET A 190 20.72 -7.57 10.20
CA MET A 190 21.50 -6.34 10.17
C MET A 190 22.14 -6.17 11.54
N ASN A 191 23.45 -6.43 11.62
CA ASN A 191 24.24 -6.26 12.82
C ASN A 191 25.62 -5.67 12.46
N LYS A 192 26.54 -5.61 13.43
CA LYS A 192 27.87 -5.03 13.25
C LYS A 192 28.79 -5.85 12.32
N ASN A 193 28.51 -7.14 12.13
CA ASN A 193 29.32 -8.08 11.36
C ASN A 193 28.80 -8.25 9.94
N GLU A 194 27.48 -8.30 9.74
CA GLU A 194 26.87 -8.56 8.43
C GLU A 194 25.47 -7.95 8.27
N VAL A 195 25.16 -7.64 7.01
CA VAL A 195 23.82 -7.20 6.57
C VAL A 195 23.40 -8.03 5.37
N TYR A 196 22.38 -8.85 5.54
CA TYR A 196 21.92 -9.71 4.46
C TYR A 196 20.44 -10.08 4.55
N TYR A 197 19.89 -10.40 3.39
CA TYR A 197 18.62 -11.07 3.21
C TYR A 197 18.84 -12.53 2.84
N LYS A 198 18.01 -13.42 3.37
CA LYS A 198 17.88 -14.79 2.87
C LYS A 198 16.44 -15.26 2.99
N PHE A 199 16.11 -16.33 2.29
CA PHE A 199 14.87 -17.04 2.50
C PHE A 199 15.14 -18.51 2.81
N LYS A 200 14.24 -19.13 3.56
CA LYS A 200 14.27 -20.54 3.93
C LYS A 200 12.98 -21.20 3.47
N LEU A 201 13.03 -22.51 3.24
CA LEU A 201 11.85 -23.32 2.98
C LEU A 201 11.42 -23.99 4.28
N ILE A 202 10.18 -23.76 4.69
CA ILE A 202 9.58 -24.44 5.84
C ILE A 202 9.20 -25.88 5.43
N ASN A 203 8.58 -26.02 4.26
CA ASN A 203 8.35 -27.32 3.65
C ASN A 203 9.53 -27.66 2.73
N THR A 204 10.44 -28.51 3.22
CA THR A 204 11.64 -28.94 2.49
C THR A 204 11.34 -29.83 1.28
N SER A 205 10.09 -30.31 1.13
CA SER A 205 9.67 -31.08 -0.06
C SER A 205 9.39 -30.19 -1.27
N VAL A 206 9.26 -28.86 -1.08
CA VAL A 206 8.96 -27.90 -2.15
C VAL A 206 10.26 -27.23 -2.60
N PHE A 207 10.52 -27.19 -3.90
CA PHE A 207 11.65 -26.41 -4.44
C PHE A 207 11.19 -25.00 -4.83
N SER A 208 11.96 -23.99 -4.40
CA SER A 208 11.74 -22.60 -4.81
C SER A 208 13.06 -21.89 -5.06
N ARG A 209 13.09 -21.01 -6.05
CA ARG A 209 14.25 -20.20 -6.42
C ARG A 209 13.82 -18.81 -6.86
N TYR A 210 14.65 -17.82 -6.58
CA TYR A 210 14.51 -16.48 -7.14
C TYR A 210 15.59 -16.25 -8.19
N ILE A 211 15.24 -15.75 -9.37
CA ILE A 211 16.19 -15.47 -10.46
C ILE A 211 16.06 -14.05 -10.96
N ILE A 212 17.13 -13.52 -11.55
CA ILE A 212 17.07 -12.34 -12.40
C ILE A 212 17.39 -12.72 -13.84
N ASN A 213 16.41 -12.56 -14.72
CA ASN A 213 16.57 -12.92 -16.13
C ASN A 213 17.41 -11.86 -16.90
N PRO A 214 17.88 -12.17 -18.13
CA PRO A 214 18.67 -11.22 -18.94
C PRO A 214 17.98 -9.89 -19.25
N SER A 215 16.64 -9.85 -19.18
CA SER A 215 15.84 -8.62 -19.37
C SER A 215 15.73 -7.78 -18.09
N GLY A 216 16.33 -8.21 -16.99
CA GLY A 216 16.33 -7.49 -15.73
C GLY A 216 15.03 -7.64 -14.93
N VAL A 217 14.26 -8.70 -15.16
CA VAL A 217 13.06 -9.01 -14.38
C VAL A 217 13.40 -10.06 -13.33
N GLY A 218 13.14 -9.70 -12.07
CA GLY A 218 13.27 -10.61 -10.93
C GLY A 218 12.04 -11.50 -10.83
N GLN A 219 12.24 -12.82 -10.77
CA GLN A 219 11.15 -13.81 -10.79
C GLN A 219 11.38 -14.87 -9.73
N ARG A 220 10.32 -15.25 -9.02
CA ARG A 220 10.34 -16.45 -8.15
C ARG A 220 9.61 -17.57 -8.85
N PHE A 221 10.25 -18.72 -8.89
CA PHE A 221 9.66 -19.97 -9.37
C PHE A 221 9.50 -20.95 -8.22
N THR A 222 8.39 -21.68 -8.23
CA THR A 222 8.12 -22.79 -7.31
C THR A 222 7.85 -24.03 -8.15
N TRP A 223 8.47 -25.14 -7.79
CA TRP A 223 8.29 -26.40 -8.50
C TRP A 223 6.94 -27.03 -8.14
N MET A 224 6.18 -27.41 -9.15
CA MET A 224 4.90 -28.10 -8.99
C MET A 224 5.03 -29.55 -9.42
N ASP A 225 4.94 -30.48 -8.45
CA ASP A 225 5.10 -31.92 -8.72
C ASP A 225 4.03 -32.48 -9.65
N GLN A 226 2.81 -31.92 -9.60
CA GLN A 226 1.67 -32.35 -10.42
C GLN A 226 1.93 -32.12 -11.92
N THR A 227 2.50 -30.97 -12.27
CA THR A 227 2.78 -30.59 -13.66
C THR A 227 4.24 -30.85 -14.07
N ARG A 228 5.11 -31.18 -13.09
CA ARG A 228 6.57 -31.32 -13.24
C ARG A 228 7.18 -30.09 -13.92
N SER A 229 6.74 -28.90 -13.50
CA SER A 229 7.14 -27.62 -14.08
C SER A 229 7.49 -26.59 -13.01
N TRP A 230 8.30 -25.61 -13.41
CA TRP A 230 8.54 -24.41 -12.62
C TRP A 230 7.41 -23.40 -12.86
N GLU A 231 6.59 -23.16 -11.86
CA GLU A 231 5.51 -22.17 -11.93
C GLU A 231 5.96 -20.82 -11.38
N LEU A 232 5.62 -19.75 -12.09
CA LEU A 232 5.92 -18.38 -11.70
C LEU A 232 5.02 -17.97 -10.52
N SER A 233 5.60 -17.74 -9.36
CA SER A 233 4.86 -17.36 -8.15
C SER A 233 4.97 -15.86 -7.80
N PHE A 234 5.99 -15.17 -8.34
CA PHE A 234 6.19 -13.73 -8.09
C PHE A 234 7.06 -13.09 -9.19
N THR A 235 6.81 -11.81 -9.49
CA THR A 235 7.62 -10.99 -10.41
C THR A 235 7.83 -9.58 -9.85
N SER A 236 9.05 -9.03 -9.98
CA SER A 236 9.44 -7.75 -9.35
C SER A 236 8.95 -6.50 -10.10
N GLN A 237 8.50 -6.63 -11.35
CA GLN A 237 8.04 -5.54 -12.22
C GLN A 237 6.63 -5.83 -12.75
N ALA A 238 5.68 -6.06 -11.83
CA ALA A 238 4.30 -6.36 -12.20
C ALA A 238 3.54 -5.15 -12.76
N ASP A 239 3.93 -3.93 -12.37
CA ASP A 239 3.24 -2.68 -12.69
C ASP A 239 4.24 -1.51 -12.82
N GLU A 240 3.73 -0.36 -13.25
CA GLU A 240 4.54 0.85 -13.47
C GLU A 240 5.08 1.49 -12.19
N CYS A 241 4.38 1.33 -11.05
CA CYS A 241 4.80 1.85 -9.75
C CYS A 241 5.99 1.09 -9.15
N GLN A 242 6.31 -0.10 -9.66
CA GLN A 242 7.55 -0.81 -9.32
C GLN A 242 8.80 -0.16 -9.94
N ARG A 243 8.65 0.67 -10.98
CA ARG A 243 9.78 1.40 -11.55
C ARG A 243 10.28 2.43 -10.55
N TYR A 244 11.58 2.39 -10.30
CA TYR A 244 12.21 3.29 -9.35
C TYR A 244 11.95 4.75 -9.72
N ALA A 245 11.44 5.51 -8.73
CA ALA A 245 11.12 6.93 -8.86
C ALA A 245 10.22 7.25 -10.07
N PHE A 246 9.25 6.38 -10.35
CA PHE A 246 8.27 6.60 -11.43
C PHE A 246 7.53 7.94 -11.28
N CYS A 247 7.11 8.25 -10.05
CA CYS A 247 6.66 9.59 -9.70
C CYS A 247 7.82 10.39 -9.09
N GLY A 248 7.91 11.67 -9.45
CA GLY A 248 8.93 12.58 -8.92
C GLY A 248 8.79 12.86 -7.42
N ALA A 249 9.67 13.71 -6.90
CA ALA A 249 9.75 14.00 -5.47
C ALA A 249 8.42 14.47 -4.85
N PHE A 250 8.09 13.99 -3.65
CA PHE A 250 6.87 14.30 -2.90
C PHE A 250 5.56 13.96 -3.65
N ALA A 251 5.64 13.11 -4.68
CA ALA A 251 4.52 12.43 -5.30
C ALA A 251 4.53 10.95 -4.91
N ALA A 252 3.35 10.33 -4.97
CA ALA A 252 3.19 8.90 -4.76
C ALA A 252 2.53 8.27 -5.99
N CYS A 253 2.95 7.05 -6.30
CA CYS A 253 2.38 6.23 -7.36
C CYS A 253 1.26 5.35 -6.79
N ASP A 254 0.12 5.29 -7.46
CA ASP A 254 -1.05 4.52 -7.05
C ASP A 254 -1.61 3.80 -8.29
N THR A 255 -1.46 2.48 -8.34
CA THR A 255 -1.90 1.65 -9.46
C THR A 255 -3.41 1.62 -9.63
N ASP A 256 -4.16 1.99 -8.57
CA ASP A 256 -5.62 2.01 -8.58
C ASP A 256 -6.18 3.34 -9.13
N LYS A 257 -5.30 4.27 -9.53
CA LYS A 257 -5.68 5.60 -10.06
C LYS A 257 -5.14 5.84 -11.46
N SER A 258 -5.88 6.67 -12.20
CA SER A 258 -5.46 7.20 -13.51
C SER A 258 -5.66 8.73 -13.52
N PRO A 259 -4.58 9.54 -13.62
CA PRO A 259 -3.17 9.15 -13.68
C PRO A 259 -2.65 8.51 -12.38
N ALA A 260 -1.64 7.63 -12.49
CA ALA A 260 -1.08 6.91 -11.34
C ALA A 260 -0.31 7.79 -10.35
N CYS A 261 0.32 8.89 -10.82
CA CYS A 261 1.05 9.80 -9.96
C CYS A 261 0.19 10.93 -9.40
N ALA A 262 0.23 11.11 -8.09
CA ALA A 262 -0.41 12.22 -7.39
C ALA A 262 0.56 12.88 -6.40
N CYS A 263 0.54 14.22 -6.30
CA CYS A 263 1.22 14.91 -5.22
C CYS A 263 0.63 14.50 -3.86
N LEU A 264 1.50 14.32 -2.87
CA LEU A 264 1.06 14.12 -1.50
C LEU A 264 0.25 15.34 -1.02
N GLU A 265 -0.71 15.12 -0.12
CA GLU A 265 -1.54 16.21 0.38
C GLU A 265 -0.70 17.31 1.05
N GLY A 266 -0.95 18.58 0.70
CA GLY A 266 -0.11 19.72 1.13
C GLY A 266 1.08 20.00 0.21
N PHE A 267 1.21 19.26 -0.90
CA PHE A 267 2.16 19.53 -1.97
C PHE A 267 1.41 19.91 -3.26
N LEU A 268 2.13 20.56 -4.18
CA LEU A 268 1.65 20.99 -5.49
C LEU A 268 2.67 20.61 -6.58
N PRO A 269 2.23 20.31 -7.82
CA PRO A 269 3.16 20.03 -8.91
C PRO A 269 4.16 21.16 -9.08
N LYS A 270 5.45 20.84 -9.19
CA LYS A 270 6.49 21.82 -9.43
C LYS A 270 6.32 22.49 -10.80
N SER A 271 5.94 21.69 -11.79
CA SER A 271 5.72 22.10 -13.18
C SER A 271 4.30 21.71 -13.62
N PRO A 272 3.28 22.57 -13.40
CA PRO A 272 1.88 22.23 -13.68
C PRO A 272 1.55 21.93 -15.15
N LYS A 273 2.36 22.45 -16.09
CA LYS A 273 2.21 22.15 -17.52
C LYS A 273 2.61 20.70 -17.82
N ASP A 274 3.82 20.33 -17.40
CA ASP A 274 4.37 18.98 -17.60
C ASP A 274 3.53 17.93 -16.87
N TRP A 275 3.06 18.25 -15.66
CA TRP A 275 2.17 17.39 -14.87
C TRP A 275 0.86 17.04 -15.60
N LYS A 276 0.28 18.01 -16.34
CA LYS A 276 -0.94 17.78 -17.16
C LYS A 276 -0.65 16.96 -18.40
N SER A 277 0.60 16.97 -18.87
CA SER A 277 1.09 16.18 -20.01
C SER A 277 1.62 14.81 -19.58
N VAL A 278 1.33 14.36 -18.34
CA VAL A 278 1.73 13.04 -17.83
C VAL A 278 3.26 12.92 -17.63
N ASP A 279 3.96 14.06 -17.54
CA ASP A 279 5.35 14.10 -17.11
C ASP A 279 5.42 14.52 -15.63
N TRP A 280 5.73 13.53 -14.79
CA TRP A 280 5.81 13.70 -13.33
C TRP A 280 7.25 13.78 -12.82
N SER A 281 8.25 13.85 -13.71
CA SER A 281 9.67 13.77 -13.37
C SER A 281 10.12 14.87 -12.40
N ASP A 282 9.58 16.07 -12.57
CA ASP A 282 9.87 17.25 -11.74
C ASP A 282 9.27 17.16 -10.34
N GLY A 283 8.31 16.25 -10.15
CA GLY A 283 7.63 15.99 -8.88
C GLY A 283 6.81 17.18 -8.37
N CYS A 284 6.74 17.26 -7.05
CA CYS A 284 5.93 18.20 -6.31
C CYS A 284 6.81 18.99 -5.33
N VAL A 285 6.31 20.17 -4.95
CA VAL A 285 6.90 21.03 -3.94
C VAL A 285 5.89 21.33 -2.85
N ARG A 286 6.36 21.70 -1.67
CA ARG A 286 5.50 22.10 -0.56
C ARG A 286 4.65 23.28 -0.98
N ARG A 287 3.35 23.21 -0.68
CA ARG A 287 2.45 24.36 -0.87
C ARG A 287 2.84 25.52 0.04
N THR A 288 3.12 25.21 1.31
CA THR A 288 3.61 26.17 2.29
C THR A 288 5.05 25.82 2.68
N PRO A 289 6.02 26.74 2.52
CA PRO A 289 7.41 26.53 2.96
C PRO A 289 7.52 26.27 4.46
N LEU A 290 8.54 25.49 4.86
CA LEU A 290 8.83 25.27 6.28
C LEU A 290 9.68 26.42 6.83
N VAL A 291 9.36 26.87 8.04
CA VAL A 291 10.21 27.77 8.83
C VAL A 291 10.80 26.95 9.97
N CYS A 292 12.13 26.83 10.06
CA CYS A 292 12.71 25.99 11.09
C CYS A 292 12.37 26.50 12.50
N ASN A 293 12.17 25.57 13.46
CA ASN A 293 11.93 25.83 14.88
C ASN A 293 10.65 26.63 15.23
N ILE A 294 9.80 26.97 14.26
CA ILE A 294 8.56 27.72 14.50
C ILE A 294 7.43 27.09 13.68
N GLY A 295 6.33 26.74 14.35
CA GLY A 295 5.06 26.43 13.68
C GLY A 295 5.15 25.28 12.66
N ASN A 296 5.81 24.17 13.03
CA ASN A 296 5.78 22.93 12.25
C ASN A 296 5.13 21.79 13.05
N GLY A 297 4.52 20.87 12.33
CA GLY A 297 4.10 19.59 12.87
C GLY A 297 4.29 18.49 11.84
N PHE A 298 3.52 17.40 11.97
CA PHE A 298 3.63 16.26 11.07
C PHE A 298 2.27 15.81 10.60
N ARG A 299 2.19 15.47 9.31
CA ARG A 299 1.03 14.83 8.70
C ARG A 299 1.33 13.35 8.54
N LYS A 300 0.41 12.52 9.03
CA LYS A 300 0.48 11.05 8.92
C LYS A 300 -0.08 10.62 7.57
N TYR A 301 0.68 9.81 6.86
CA TYR A 301 0.27 9.06 5.67
C TYR A 301 0.31 7.58 6.02
N THR A 302 -0.63 6.81 5.50
CA THR A 302 -0.78 5.37 5.76
C THR A 302 -0.78 4.61 4.45
N GLY A 303 -0.47 3.32 4.49
CA GLY A 303 -0.53 2.46 3.31
C GLY A 303 0.56 2.77 2.29
N LEU A 304 1.75 3.17 2.73
CA LEU A 304 2.84 3.54 1.81
C LEU A 304 3.94 2.49 1.76
N LYS A 305 4.50 2.27 0.57
CA LYS A 305 5.92 1.94 0.42
C LYS A 305 6.71 3.16 0.90
N LEU A 306 7.63 2.96 1.83
CA LEU A 306 8.46 4.04 2.33
C LEU A 306 9.34 4.63 1.22
N PRO A 307 9.66 5.94 1.29
CA PRO A 307 10.54 6.58 0.31
C PRO A 307 11.93 5.94 0.29
N ASP A 308 12.67 6.20 -0.79
CA ASP A 308 14.09 5.83 -0.89
C ASP A 308 14.85 6.18 0.40
N THR A 309 15.63 5.22 0.89
CA THR A 309 16.30 5.28 2.18
C THR A 309 17.79 5.59 2.08
N SER A 310 18.32 5.87 0.88
CA SER A 310 19.74 6.14 0.68
C SER A 310 20.25 7.38 1.43
N SER A 311 19.36 8.34 1.68
CA SER A 311 19.61 9.57 2.46
C SER A 311 18.83 9.59 3.77
N SER A 312 18.87 8.46 4.50
CA SER A 312 18.18 8.30 5.79
C SER A 312 19.15 8.03 6.95
N TRP A 313 18.67 8.25 8.17
CA TRP A 313 19.31 7.84 9.41
C TRP A 313 18.33 7.01 10.23
N PHE A 314 18.81 5.99 10.93
CA PHE A 314 17.96 5.11 11.71
C PHE A 314 18.58 4.74 13.06
N ASN A 315 17.72 4.38 14.01
CA ASN A 315 18.11 3.88 15.31
C ASN A 315 17.03 2.93 15.85
N ALA A 316 17.40 1.68 16.15
CA ALA A 316 16.46 0.65 16.59
C ALA A 316 15.97 0.83 18.03
N THR A 317 16.68 1.56 18.89
CA THR A 317 16.34 1.68 20.32
C THR A 317 15.36 2.79 20.64
N LEU A 318 15.25 3.78 19.74
CA LEU A 318 14.39 4.94 19.95
C LEU A 318 12.92 4.62 19.69
N SER A 319 12.04 5.23 20.49
CA SER A 319 10.60 5.23 20.26
C SER A 319 10.19 6.17 19.12
N LEU A 320 8.97 5.97 18.61
CA LEU A 320 8.38 6.84 17.59
C LEU A 320 8.26 8.30 18.06
N ASP A 321 7.94 8.52 19.34
CA ASP A 321 7.81 9.87 19.92
C ASP A 321 9.16 10.58 20.06
N GLU A 322 10.20 9.85 20.47
CA GLU A 322 11.58 10.37 20.45
C GLU A 322 12.01 10.71 19.02
N CYS A 323 11.66 9.84 18.06
CA CYS A 323 11.94 10.05 16.63
C CYS A 323 11.28 11.35 16.11
N LYS A 324 10.00 11.57 16.47
CA LYS A 324 9.28 12.81 16.20
C LYS A 324 10.00 14.03 16.81
N GLY A 325 10.44 13.93 18.06
CA GLY A 325 11.16 15.00 18.76
C GLY A 325 12.48 15.36 18.07
N LEU A 326 13.26 14.34 17.67
CA LEU A 326 14.51 14.53 16.91
C LEU A 326 14.26 15.19 15.56
N CYS A 327 13.29 14.71 14.79
CA CYS A 327 12.96 15.28 13.49
C CYS A 327 12.42 16.71 13.60
N LEU A 328 11.67 17.03 14.66
CA LEU A 328 11.15 18.37 14.86
C LEU A 328 12.29 19.38 15.08
N LYS A 329 13.26 19.04 15.93
CA LYS A 329 14.44 19.86 16.26
C LYS A 329 15.43 19.98 15.10
N ASN A 330 15.51 18.97 14.24
CA ASN A 330 16.41 18.99 13.08
C ASN A 330 15.75 19.74 11.89
N CYS A 331 16.34 20.87 11.48
CA CYS A 331 15.82 21.69 10.37
C CYS A 331 15.81 20.95 9.03
N SER A 332 16.74 20.02 8.81
CA SER A 332 16.90 19.28 7.57
C SER A 332 16.03 18.03 7.49
N CYS A 333 15.47 17.57 8.62
CA CYS A 333 14.60 16.40 8.65
C CYS A 333 13.28 16.69 7.93
N THR A 334 12.90 15.81 7.00
CA THR A 334 11.70 15.96 6.18
C THR A 334 10.58 15.01 6.55
N ALA A 335 10.91 13.81 7.03
CA ALA A 335 9.94 12.84 7.50
C ALA A 335 10.53 11.86 8.51
N TYR A 336 9.66 11.16 9.24
CA TYR A 336 10.04 10.03 10.09
C TYR A 336 9.02 8.88 10.03
N SER A 337 9.45 7.69 10.46
CA SER A 337 8.62 6.48 10.60
C SER A 337 9.23 5.54 11.66
N ASN A 338 8.46 4.51 12.04
CA ASN A 338 9.02 3.35 12.75
C ASN A 338 10.04 2.64 11.85
N LEU A 339 11.06 2.03 12.45
CA LEU A 339 12.00 1.18 11.73
C LEU A 339 11.43 -0.24 11.53
N ASP A 340 10.82 -0.77 12.58
CA ASP A 340 10.23 -2.10 12.63
C ASP A 340 8.74 -1.99 12.96
N ILE A 341 7.88 -2.63 12.17
CA ILE A 341 6.42 -2.60 12.36
C ILE A 341 5.87 -3.83 13.08
N SER A 342 6.72 -4.77 13.49
CA SER A 342 6.30 -5.93 14.26
C SER A 342 5.75 -5.52 15.64
N GLY A 343 4.77 -6.28 16.14
CA GLY A 343 4.10 -5.98 17.40
C GLY A 343 3.45 -4.60 17.41
N LYS A 344 3.91 -3.72 18.31
CA LYS A 344 3.42 -2.33 18.44
C LYS A 344 4.17 -1.33 17.55
N GLY A 345 5.20 -1.77 16.83
CA GLY A 345 6.14 -0.91 16.13
C GLY A 345 7.23 -0.36 17.04
N SER A 346 8.45 -0.24 16.50
CA SER A 346 9.61 0.25 17.24
C SER A 346 10.69 0.84 16.33
N GLY A 347 11.67 1.49 16.94
CA GLY A 347 12.77 2.14 16.26
C GLY A 347 12.38 3.45 15.56
N CYS A 348 13.40 4.16 15.12
CA CYS A 348 13.30 5.45 14.48
C CYS A 348 13.98 5.40 13.12
N LEU A 349 13.28 5.89 12.10
CA LEU A 349 13.83 6.12 10.76
C LEU A 349 13.52 7.57 10.35
N LEU A 350 14.55 8.32 10.00
CA LEU A 350 14.50 9.73 9.61
C LEU A 350 14.96 9.89 8.16
N TRP A 351 14.26 10.74 7.40
CA TRP A 351 14.67 11.16 6.06
C TRP A 351 15.15 12.60 6.04
N PHE A 352 16.10 12.86 5.15
CA PHE A 352 16.64 14.19 4.87
C PHE A 352 16.46 14.53 3.38
N GLY A 353 16.02 15.74 3.09
CA GLY A 353 15.81 16.20 1.71
C GLY A 353 14.54 15.65 1.05
N LYS A 354 14.61 15.42 -0.26
CA LYS A 354 13.46 15.04 -1.10
C LYS A 354 13.03 13.60 -0.82
N LEU A 355 11.73 13.38 -0.69
CA LEU A 355 11.16 12.04 -0.60
C LEU A 355 10.80 11.57 -2.01
N ILE A 356 11.34 10.44 -2.45
CA ILE A 356 11.12 9.88 -3.79
C ILE A 356 10.74 8.40 -3.68
N ASP A 357 10.23 7.82 -4.77
CA ASP A 357 9.96 6.38 -4.87
C ASP A 357 8.86 5.86 -3.90
N ILE A 358 7.86 6.71 -3.66
CA ILE A 358 6.71 6.39 -2.80
C ILE A 358 5.63 5.69 -3.64
N VAL A 359 5.08 4.60 -3.11
CA VAL A 359 3.95 3.87 -3.69
C VAL A 359 2.83 3.79 -2.66
N VAL A 360 1.59 3.95 -3.09
CA VAL A 360 0.38 3.79 -2.29
C VAL A 360 -0.14 2.37 -2.48
N TYR A 361 -0.51 1.73 -1.38
CA TYR A 361 -1.17 0.44 -1.38
C TYR A 361 -2.58 0.57 -0.79
N SER A 362 -3.54 -0.10 -1.42
CA SER A 362 -4.90 -0.23 -0.90
C SER A 362 -4.96 -1.10 0.37
N GLN A 363 -4.04 -2.05 0.52
CA GLN A 363 -3.88 -2.89 1.72
C GLN A 363 -2.41 -3.06 2.11
N GLY A 364 -2.12 -3.01 3.41
CA GLY A 364 -0.76 -3.12 3.94
C GLY A 364 -0.01 -1.79 3.93
N GLY A 365 1.27 -1.82 3.58
CA GLY A 365 2.16 -0.65 3.64
C GLY A 365 2.53 -0.22 5.05
N GLN A 366 3.15 0.96 5.16
CA GLN A 366 3.64 1.51 6.41
C GLN A 366 3.25 2.99 6.56
N GLU A 367 3.24 3.45 7.81
CA GLU A 367 2.96 4.84 8.16
C GLU A 367 4.18 5.73 7.95
N LEU A 368 4.00 6.91 7.38
CA LEU A 368 5.04 7.92 7.20
C LEU A 368 4.56 9.27 7.73
N TYR A 369 5.38 9.94 8.51
CA TYR A 369 5.07 11.23 9.10
C TYR A 369 5.91 12.31 8.43
N ILE A 370 5.30 13.08 7.53
CA ILE A 370 6.01 14.13 6.79
C ILE A 370 5.88 15.45 7.57
N LYS A 371 7.01 16.14 7.76
CA LYS A 371 7.05 17.45 8.44
C LYS A 371 6.27 18.45 7.61
N MET A 372 5.38 19.23 8.20
CA MET A 372 4.52 20.22 7.52
C MET A 372 4.47 21.52 8.32
N ALA A 373 4.21 22.64 7.65
CA ALA A 373 3.87 23.90 8.33
C ALA A 373 2.54 23.72 9.10
N SER A 374 2.40 24.33 10.27
CA SER A 374 1.21 24.19 11.11
C SER A 374 -0.08 24.63 10.40
N SER A 375 0.01 25.63 9.52
CA SER A 375 -1.13 26.08 8.68
C SER A 375 -1.68 24.98 7.77
N GLU A 376 -0.85 24.01 7.35
CA GLU A 376 -1.27 22.84 6.56
C GLU A 376 -1.93 21.76 7.43
N LEU A 377 -1.77 21.80 8.75
CA LEU A 377 -2.32 20.83 9.70
C LEU A 377 -3.64 21.31 10.33
N GLU A 378 -3.81 22.63 10.48
CA GLU A 378 -5.02 23.25 11.07
C GLU A 378 -6.27 23.12 10.19
N ASN A 379 -6.13 22.73 8.92
CA ASN A 379 -7.23 22.61 7.97
C ASN A 379 -8.19 21.44 8.22
N ASN A 380 -7.89 20.54 9.17
CA ASN A 380 -8.79 19.44 9.55
C ASN A 380 -9.69 19.74 10.76
N GLY A 381 -9.57 20.91 11.40
CA GLY A 381 -10.37 21.29 12.58
C GLY A 381 -11.10 22.64 12.52
N ARG A 382 -10.87 23.46 11.49
CA ARG A 382 -11.37 24.85 11.44
C ARG A 382 -12.02 25.28 10.12
N LYS A 383 -12.46 24.35 9.27
CA LYS A 383 -13.37 24.68 8.17
C LYS A 383 -14.81 24.74 8.66
N GLY A 384 -15.13 25.81 9.39
CA GLY A 384 -16.52 26.14 9.69
C GLY A 384 -16.73 26.91 10.99
N ASN A 385 -16.13 28.09 11.16
CA ASN A 385 -16.82 29.18 11.88
C ASN A 385 -16.07 30.52 11.91
N THR A 386 -14.75 30.55 11.70
CA THR A 386 -13.96 31.79 11.89
C THR A 386 -14.15 32.83 10.78
N SER A 387 -14.56 32.44 9.56
CA SER A 387 -14.90 33.40 8.49
C SER A 387 -16.36 33.90 8.55
N LYS A 388 -17.26 33.15 9.19
CA LYS A 388 -18.67 33.53 9.34
C LYS A 388 -18.86 34.60 10.41
N ILE A 389 -18.11 34.54 11.52
CA ILE A 389 -18.22 35.53 12.61
C ILE A 389 -17.75 36.93 12.17
N LYS A 390 -16.67 37.02 11.37
CA LYS A 390 -16.21 38.30 10.82
C LYS A 390 -17.14 38.88 9.76
N ARG A 391 -17.80 38.05 8.94
CA ARG A 391 -18.81 38.50 7.95
C ARG A 391 -20.14 38.87 8.61
N ALA A 392 -20.58 38.14 9.62
CA ALA A 392 -21.81 38.41 10.36
C ALA A 392 -21.74 39.75 11.12
N GLY A 393 -20.59 40.09 11.71
CA GLY A 393 -20.40 41.38 12.37
C GLY A 393 -20.51 42.59 11.43
N ILE A 394 -19.97 42.48 10.21
CA ILE A 394 -20.06 43.55 9.20
C ILE A 394 -21.49 43.68 8.66
N ILE A 395 -22.15 42.56 8.38
CA ILE A 395 -23.54 42.55 7.90
C ILE A 395 -24.48 43.10 8.97
N ALA A 396 -24.32 42.71 10.24
CA ALA A 396 -25.12 43.23 11.35
C ALA A 396 -24.91 44.74 11.55
N GLY A 397 -23.67 45.24 11.41
CA GLY A 397 -23.38 46.68 11.49
C GLY A 397 -24.04 47.49 10.37
N VAL A 398 -24.02 46.99 9.14
CA VAL A 398 -24.66 47.66 7.99
C VAL A 398 -26.18 47.61 8.10
N VAL A 399 -26.76 46.48 8.51
CA VAL A 399 -28.21 46.36 8.72
C VAL A 399 -28.68 47.27 9.85
N ALA A 400 -27.93 47.39 10.95
CA ALA A 400 -28.26 48.31 12.02
C ALA A 400 -28.22 49.78 11.55
N LEU A 401 -27.21 50.17 10.77
CA LEU A 401 -27.08 51.52 10.23
C LEU A 401 -28.21 51.88 9.26
N VAL A 402 -28.60 50.95 8.38
CA VAL A 402 -29.70 51.13 7.42
C VAL A 402 -31.05 51.26 8.15
N ASN A 403 -31.28 50.47 9.21
CA ASN A 403 -32.49 50.58 10.02
C ASN A 403 -32.56 51.90 10.81
N VAL A 404 -31.42 52.43 11.29
CA VAL A 404 -31.37 53.75 11.93
C VAL A 404 -31.68 54.87 10.93
N ILE A 405 -31.15 54.78 9.70
CA ILE A 405 -31.43 55.77 8.65
C ILE A 405 -32.90 55.70 8.20
N LEU A 406 -33.46 54.49 8.05
CA LEU A 406 -34.88 54.30 7.71
C LEU A 406 -35.81 54.79 8.81
N THR A 407 -35.50 54.54 10.08
CA THR A 407 -36.32 55.03 11.21
C THR A 407 -36.27 56.55 11.33
N LEU A 408 -35.10 57.17 11.14
CA LEU A 408 -34.97 58.64 11.09
C LEU A 408 -35.68 59.23 9.86
N GLY A 409 -35.64 58.55 8.71
CA GLY A 409 -36.37 58.91 7.49
C GLY A 409 -37.89 58.80 7.64
N VAL A 410 -38.39 57.75 8.32
CA VAL A 410 -39.82 57.57 8.61
C VAL A 410 -40.30 58.55 9.68
N ILE A 411 -39.50 58.86 10.70
CA ILE A 411 -39.86 59.86 11.72
C ILE A 411 -39.90 61.26 11.12
N SER A 412 -38.98 61.60 10.22
CA SER A 412 -39.00 62.89 9.49
C SER A 412 -40.13 62.95 8.45
N TYR A 413 -40.49 61.83 7.83
CA TYR A 413 -41.64 61.71 6.93
C TYR A 413 -42.99 61.82 7.66
N ILE A 414 -43.15 61.16 8.81
CA ILE A 414 -44.36 61.21 9.65
C ILE A 414 -44.53 62.60 10.27
N ARG A 415 -43.44 63.27 10.68
CA ARG A 415 -43.49 64.67 11.14
C ARG A 415 -43.83 65.69 10.04
N LYS A 416 -43.63 65.34 8.77
CA LYS A 416 -43.93 66.22 7.61
C LYS A 416 -45.30 65.93 6.98
N LYS A 417 -46.03 64.90 7.44
CA LYS A 417 -47.31 64.49 6.83
C LYS A 417 -48.39 64.18 7.86
N SER A 418 -48.68 65.15 8.73
CA SER A 418 -49.99 65.30 9.38
C SER A 418 -50.84 66.32 8.61
N SER A 419 -51.17 65.99 7.36
CA SER A 419 -52.34 66.52 6.67
C SER A 419 -52.67 65.63 5.47
N PHE A 420 -53.96 65.36 5.32
CA PHE A 420 -54.64 64.77 4.17
C PHE A 420 -54.86 63.23 4.10
N LYS A 421 -56.16 62.91 4.09
CA LYS A 421 -56.86 61.62 3.99
C LYS A 421 -56.64 60.89 2.66
N GLY A 422 -56.98 59.59 2.62
CA GLY A 422 -57.57 58.97 1.43
C GLY A 422 -57.22 57.49 1.19
N MET A 423 -58.26 56.67 1.02
CA MET A 423 -58.25 55.23 0.69
C MET A 423 -57.43 54.85 -0.57
N ALA A 424 -56.88 53.62 -0.58
CA ALA A 424 -57.25 52.53 -1.51
C ALA A 424 -56.08 51.59 -1.92
N LYS A 425 -56.33 50.28 -1.76
CA LYS A 425 -56.07 49.16 -2.71
C LYS A 425 -54.65 48.52 -2.85
N ARG A 426 -54.66 47.22 -2.49
CA ARG A 426 -53.99 46.01 -3.08
C ARG A 426 -52.50 45.68 -2.82
N ARG A 427 -52.35 44.46 -2.27
CA ARG A 427 -51.43 43.33 -2.59
C ARG A 427 -49.92 43.59 -2.69
N HIS A 428 -49.15 43.03 -1.73
CA HIS A 428 -48.09 42.03 -1.96
C HIS A 428 -47.54 41.48 -0.61
N GLU A 429 -46.81 40.37 -0.69
CA GLU A 429 -46.13 39.53 0.35
C GLU A 429 -46.92 38.28 0.77
N LYS A 430 -46.34 37.07 0.77
CA LYS A 430 -44.91 36.73 0.83
C LYS A 430 -44.62 35.41 0.11
N ASP A 431 -43.54 35.43 -0.66
CA ASP A 431 -43.00 34.30 -1.39
C ASP A 431 -42.48 33.20 -0.46
N SER A 432 -42.70 32.00 -0.96
CA SER A 432 -42.12 30.71 -0.63
C SER A 432 -40.60 30.68 -0.75
N GLU A 433 -39.92 30.26 0.31
CA GLU A 433 -38.57 29.69 0.23
C GLU A 433 -38.61 28.24 0.69
N ASN A 434 -38.85 27.30 -0.24
CA ASN A 434 -38.32 25.93 -0.11
C ASN A 434 -38.33 25.19 -1.46
N GLU A 435 -37.62 25.73 -2.46
CA GLU A 435 -37.36 25.03 -3.72
C GLU A 435 -35.87 24.71 -3.82
N GLY A 436 -35.52 23.48 -3.49
CA GLY A 436 -34.15 22.98 -3.61
C GLY A 436 -34.03 21.47 -3.46
N LEU A 437 -35.06 20.69 -3.78
CA LEU A 437 -34.95 19.21 -3.86
C LEU A 437 -36.08 18.52 -4.67
N LYS A 438 -36.77 19.22 -5.60
CA LYS A 438 -37.94 18.68 -6.33
C LYS A 438 -37.75 18.40 -7.82
N GLN A 439 -36.52 18.40 -8.33
CA GLN A 439 -36.27 18.02 -9.72
C GLN A 439 -35.17 16.97 -9.72
N ASP A 440 -35.55 15.68 -9.55
CA ASP A 440 -35.06 14.55 -10.38
C ASP A 440 -35.56 13.14 -9.95
N MET A 441 -36.57 12.98 -9.08
CA MET A 441 -36.95 11.63 -8.57
C MET A 441 -38.46 11.45 -8.37
N GLU A 442 -39.07 10.49 -9.10
CA GLU A 442 -40.46 10.03 -8.92
C GLU A 442 -40.61 9.12 -7.67
N LEU A 443 -40.42 9.69 -6.47
CA LEU A 443 -40.65 8.96 -5.21
C LEU A 443 -41.91 9.51 -4.51
N PRO A 444 -42.90 8.66 -4.16
CA PRO A 444 -44.06 9.08 -3.39
C PRO A 444 -43.65 9.64 -2.03
N THR A 445 -44.21 10.80 -1.66
CA THR A 445 -44.11 11.32 -0.29
C THR A 445 -45.32 10.81 0.49
N ILE A 446 -45.10 10.22 1.67
CA ILE A 446 -46.17 9.71 2.54
C ILE A 446 -46.28 10.62 3.77
N ASP A 447 -47.51 11.05 4.08
CA ASP A 447 -47.79 11.95 5.21
C ASP A 447 -47.35 11.34 6.55
N LEU A 448 -46.78 12.16 7.43
CA LEU A 448 -46.30 11.73 8.74
C LEU A 448 -47.42 11.13 9.60
N THR A 449 -48.65 11.63 9.44
CA THR A 449 -49.85 11.12 10.13
C THR A 449 -50.17 9.67 9.73
N ALA A 450 -49.99 9.32 8.45
CA ALA A 450 -50.20 7.95 7.99
C ALA A 450 -49.14 6.99 8.55
N ILE A 451 -47.88 7.45 8.61
CA ILE A 451 -46.75 6.65 9.12
C ILE A 451 -46.85 6.43 10.64
N THR A 452 -47.20 7.48 11.39
CA THR A 452 -47.39 7.41 12.84
C THR A 452 -48.53 6.45 13.18
N ASN A 453 -49.66 6.52 12.47
CA ASN A 453 -50.75 5.55 12.64
C ASN A 453 -50.33 4.13 12.27
N ALA A 454 -49.66 3.95 11.12
CA ALA A 454 -49.20 2.64 10.64
C ALA A 454 -48.24 1.95 11.61
N THR A 455 -47.41 2.71 12.32
CA THR A 455 -46.41 2.20 13.26
C THR A 455 -46.88 2.17 14.73
N ASN A 456 -48.14 2.56 14.99
CA ASN A 456 -48.68 2.78 16.33
C ASN A 456 -47.81 3.75 17.14
N ASN A 457 -47.60 4.95 16.60
CA ASN A 457 -46.74 6.01 17.12
C ASN A 457 -45.30 5.53 17.41
N PHE A 458 -44.69 4.82 16.44
CA PHE A 458 -43.35 4.24 16.58
C PHE A 458 -43.17 3.37 17.84
N SER A 459 -44.17 2.55 18.16
CA SER A 459 -44.14 1.70 19.35
C SER A 459 -42.93 0.76 19.36
N SER A 460 -42.29 0.61 20.52
CA SER A 460 -41.19 -0.35 20.71
C SER A 460 -41.59 -1.80 20.38
N LYS A 461 -42.87 -2.15 20.51
CA LYS A 461 -43.42 -3.46 20.11
C LYS A 461 -43.30 -3.73 18.61
N ASN A 462 -43.24 -2.67 17.81
CA ASN A 462 -43.11 -2.75 16.36
C ASN A 462 -41.66 -2.57 15.88
N LYS A 463 -40.68 -2.44 16.78
CA LYS A 463 -39.29 -2.23 16.41
C LYS A 463 -38.69 -3.51 15.82
N LEU A 464 -38.15 -3.42 14.61
CA LEU A 464 -37.48 -4.52 13.89
C LEU A 464 -35.98 -4.58 14.21
N GLY A 465 -35.36 -3.42 14.47
CA GLY A 465 -33.93 -3.29 14.78
C GLY A 465 -33.50 -1.84 14.93
N GLU A 466 -32.26 -1.61 15.35
CA GLU A 466 -31.64 -0.27 15.40
C GLU A 466 -30.14 -0.41 15.13
N GLY A 467 -29.61 0.46 14.26
CA GLY A 467 -28.18 0.57 13.96
C GLY A 467 -27.72 2.02 14.03
N GLY A 468 -26.51 2.31 13.53
CA GLY A 468 -25.91 3.65 13.57
C GLY A 468 -26.73 4.76 12.89
N PHE A 469 -27.68 4.38 12.04
CA PHE A 469 -28.51 5.27 11.24
C PHE A 469 -29.93 5.46 11.81
N GLY A 470 -30.23 4.85 12.97
CA GLY A 470 -31.50 4.97 13.67
C GLY A 470 -32.36 3.70 13.66
N PRO A 471 -33.51 3.74 14.36
CA PRO A 471 -34.40 2.60 14.51
C PRO A 471 -35.26 2.33 13.26
N VAL A 472 -35.57 1.05 13.04
CA VAL A 472 -36.49 0.57 12.00
C VAL A 472 -37.71 -0.07 12.66
N TYR A 473 -38.91 0.31 12.22
CA TYR A 473 -40.20 -0.16 12.74
C TYR A 473 -40.99 -0.88 11.65
N LYS A 474 -41.78 -1.87 12.07
CA LYS A 474 -42.82 -2.49 11.25
C LYS A 474 -44.07 -1.61 11.30
N GLY A 475 -44.66 -1.33 10.14
CA GLY A 475 -45.94 -0.65 10.06
C GLY A 475 -46.90 -1.35 9.11
N THR A 476 -48.18 -1.06 9.22
CA THR A 476 -49.22 -1.48 8.28
C THR A 476 -49.97 -0.26 7.79
N LEU A 477 -49.88 0.05 6.50
CA LEU A 477 -50.63 1.16 5.88
C LEU A 477 -52.15 0.87 5.88
N PRO A 478 -53.01 1.90 5.74
CA PRO A 478 -54.47 1.73 5.74
C PRO A 478 -54.99 0.72 4.70
N GLU A 479 -54.27 0.58 3.60
CA GLU A 479 -54.57 -0.35 2.50
C GLU A 479 -54.15 -1.80 2.80
N GLY A 480 -53.63 -2.09 4.00
CA GLY A 480 -53.21 -3.42 4.44
C GLY A 480 -51.77 -3.79 4.07
N GLN A 481 -51.04 -2.92 3.36
CA GLN A 481 -49.65 -3.16 2.99
C GLN A 481 -48.72 -3.06 4.22
N VAL A 482 -47.92 -4.11 4.44
CA VAL A 482 -46.91 -4.16 5.51
C VAL A 482 -45.62 -3.51 5.02
N ILE A 483 -45.08 -2.58 5.81
CA ILE A 483 -43.92 -1.75 5.47
C ILE A 483 -42.87 -1.76 6.57
N ALA A 484 -41.63 -1.44 6.21
CA ALA A 484 -40.54 -1.15 7.13
C ALA A 484 -40.22 0.35 7.10
N VAL A 485 -40.27 0.99 8.27
CA VAL A 485 -40.15 2.44 8.45
C VAL A 485 -38.84 2.74 9.18
N LYS A 486 -37.85 3.28 8.47
CA LYS A 486 -36.55 3.68 9.03
C LYS A 486 -36.62 5.17 9.39
N ARG A 487 -36.55 5.48 10.69
CA ARG A 487 -36.53 6.86 11.20
C ARG A 487 -35.08 7.27 11.45
N LEU A 488 -34.59 8.24 10.70
CA LEU A 488 -33.19 8.66 10.81
C LEU A 488 -32.99 9.53 12.06
N SER A 489 -31.93 9.26 12.82
CA SER A 489 -31.60 10.03 14.02
C SER A 489 -31.06 11.43 13.65
N MET A 490 -31.57 12.49 14.30
CA MET A 490 -31.04 13.85 14.13
C MET A 490 -29.68 14.07 14.83
N ASN A 491 -29.28 13.16 15.73
CA ASN A 491 -28.08 13.32 16.57
C ASN A 491 -26.80 12.78 15.94
N SER A 492 -26.85 12.21 14.73
CA SER A 492 -25.65 11.90 13.96
C SER A 492 -25.26 13.13 13.14
N GLY A 493 -23.97 13.51 13.14
CA GLY A 493 -23.45 14.59 12.29
C GLY A 493 -23.57 14.34 10.77
N GLN A 494 -24.24 13.24 10.38
CA GLN A 494 -24.36 12.72 9.03
C GLN A 494 -25.82 12.56 8.55
N GLY A 495 -26.84 12.61 9.42
CA GLY A 495 -28.24 12.29 9.09
C GLY A 495 -28.85 12.99 7.85
N PRO A 496 -28.61 14.30 7.62
CA PRO A 496 -29.06 14.97 6.40
C PRO A 496 -28.38 14.51 5.11
N LYS A 497 -27.08 14.17 5.17
CA LYS A 497 -26.31 13.70 4.01
C LYS A 497 -26.63 12.24 3.70
N GLU A 498 -26.84 11.43 4.73
CA GLU A 498 -27.28 10.03 4.61
C GLU A 498 -28.66 9.95 3.99
N PHE A 499 -29.63 10.76 4.45
CA PHE A 499 -30.95 10.84 3.81
C PHE A 499 -30.85 11.19 2.32
N ILE A 500 -30.07 12.23 1.96
CA ILE A 500 -29.91 12.66 0.57
C ILE A 500 -29.20 11.58 -0.27
N ASN A 501 -28.20 10.90 0.27
CA ASN A 501 -27.50 9.82 -0.43
C ASN A 501 -28.39 8.58 -0.62
N GLU A 502 -29.11 8.15 0.42
CA GLU A 502 -29.97 6.97 0.40
C GLU A 502 -31.14 7.18 -0.58
N VAL A 503 -31.78 8.37 -0.57
CA VAL A 503 -32.79 8.74 -1.56
C VAL A 503 -32.21 8.80 -2.98
N LYS A 504 -31.06 9.47 -3.20
CA LYS A 504 -30.46 9.60 -4.54
C LYS A 504 -29.94 8.29 -5.14
N LEU A 505 -29.41 7.39 -4.31
CA LEU A 505 -28.84 6.12 -4.76
C LEU A 505 -29.95 5.09 -5.00
N ILE A 506 -30.89 4.94 -4.07
CA ILE A 506 -31.90 3.87 -4.15
C ILE A 506 -32.99 4.22 -5.17
N ALA A 507 -33.31 5.50 -5.39
CA ALA A 507 -34.19 5.92 -6.49
C ALA A 507 -33.69 5.45 -7.87
N LYS A 508 -32.37 5.32 -8.04
CA LYS A 508 -31.72 4.90 -9.30
C LYS A 508 -31.39 3.41 -9.35
N LEU A 509 -31.59 2.66 -8.27
CA LEU A 509 -31.20 1.26 -8.12
C LEU A 509 -32.43 0.38 -7.84
N GLN A 510 -33.22 0.08 -8.88
CA GLN A 510 -34.26 -0.95 -8.82
C GLN A 510 -33.68 -2.28 -9.31
N HIS A 511 -33.37 -3.19 -8.38
CA HIS A 511 -32.88 -4.53 -8.71
C HIS A 511 -33.65 -5.58 -7.90
N ARG A 512 -33.91 -6.76 -8.50
CA ARG A 512 -34.69 -7.85 -7.89
C ARG A 512 -34.17 -8.37 -6.55
N ASN A 513 -32.92 -8.06 -6.22
CA ASN A 513 -32.23 -8.49 -4.99
C ASN A 513 -31.89 -7.31 -4.05
N LEU A 514 -32.52 -6.15 -4.23
CA LEU A 514 -32.41 -4.99 -3.33
C LEU A 514 -33.78 -4.63 -2.78
N VAL A 515 -33.86 -4.24 -1.50
CA VAL A 515 -35.12 -3.86 -0.85
C VAL A 515 -35.62 -2.57 -1.51
N LYS A 516 -36.84 -2.61 -2.04
CA LYS A 516 -37.45 -1.47 -2.73
C LYS A 516 -37.82 -0.36 -1.75
N LEU A 517 -37.37 0.85 -2.05
CA LEU A 517 -37.86 2.07 -1.41
C LEU A 517 -39.24 2.42 -2.00
N LEU A 518 -40.25 2.48 -1.13
CA LEU A 518 -41.64 2.77 -1.48
C LEU A 518 -41.95 4.26 -1.41
N GLY A 519 -41.27 5.00 -0.53
CA GLY A 519 -41.46 6.44 -0.38
C GLY A 519 -40.62 7.05 0.73
N CYS A 520 -40.77 8.35 0.95
CA CYS A 520 -40.12 9.07 2.03
C CYS A 520 -41.08 10.06 2.72
N CYS A 521 -40.70 10.55 3.90
CA CYS A 521 -41.37 11.65 4.58
C CYS A 521 -40.33 12.64 5.10
N THR A 522 -40.57 13.94 4.86
CA THR A 522 -39.72 15.06 5.31
C THR A 522 -40.50 16.13 6.07
N GLU A 523 -41.67 15.78 6.60
CA GLU A 523 -42.52 16.69 7.36
C GLU A 523 -41.97 16.95 8.75
N GLU A 524 -42.27 18.12 9.33
CA GLU A 524 -41.95 18.46 10.73
C GLU A 524 -40.48 18.20 11.15
N ASN A 525 -39.54 18.31 10.21
CA ASN A 525 -38.11 18.05 10.41
C ASN A 525 -37.74 16.56 10.65
N GLU A 526 -38.70 15.65 10.51
CA GLU A 526 -38.47 14.21 10.48
C GLU A 526 -37.88 13.78 9.14
N LYS A 527 -37.04 12.75 9.14
CA LYS A 527 -36.49 12.15 7.91
C LYS A 527 -36.71 10.65 7.96
N ILE A 528 -37.72 10.21 7.22
CA ILE A 528 -38.20 8.84 7.27
C ILE A 528 -38.14 8.23 5.87
N LEU A 529 -37.66 6.99 5.81
CA LEU A 529 -37.64 6.17 4.60
C LEU A 529 -38.58 4.99 4.78
N ILE A 530 -39.43 4.75 3.79
CA ILE A 530 -40.41 3.66 3.78
C ILE A 530 -39.96 2.60 2.78
N TYR A 531 -39.71 1.40 3.27
CA TYR A 531 -39.29 0.22 2.50
C TYR A 531 -40.38 -0.84 2.48
N GLU A 532 -40.31 -1.75 1.50
CA GLU A 532 -41.07 -3.00 1.57
C GLU A 532 -40.63 -3.84 2.79
N TYR A 533 -41.59 -4.51 3.42
CA TYR A 533 -41.30 -5.35 4.59
C TYR A 533 -40.76 -6.73 4.16
N MET A 534 -39.59 -7.08 4.67
CA MET A 534 -38.97 -8.39 4.43
C MET A 534 -39.26 -9.35 5.61
N PRO A 535 -40.02 -10.44 5.41
CA PRO A 535 -40.45 -11.32 6.51
C PRO A 535 -39.32 -12.18 7.10
N ASN A 536 -38.22 -12.39 6.37
CA ASN A 536 -37.19 -13.36 6.73
C ASN A 536 -36.03 -12.81 7.57
N LYS A 537 -36.14 -11.62 8.18
CA LYS A 537 -35.06 -10.96 8.97
C LYS A 537 -33.80 -10.64 8.13
N SER A 538 -32.75 -10.10 8.76
CA SER A 538 -31.56 -9.56 8.08
C SER A 538 -30.62 -10.66 7.57
N LEU A 539 -29.87 -10.36 6.50
CA LEU A 539 -28.79 -11.19 5.97
C LEU A 539 -27.76 -11.55 7.06
N GLU A 540 -27.45 -10.60 7.94
CA GLU A 540 -26.60 -10.79 9.11
C GLU A 540 -27.06 -11.96 10.00
N SER A 541 -28.38 -12.09 10.22
CA SER A 541 -28.93 -13.17 11.05
C SER A 541 -28.74 -14.57 10.43
N PHE A 542 -28.66 -14.66 9.11
CA PHE A 542 -28.36 -15.91 8.40
C PHE A 542 -26.86 -16.19 8.29
N ILE A 543 -26.03 -15.17 8.05
CA ILE A 543 -24.57 -15.32 7.95
C ILE A 543 -23.96 -15.74 9.29
N PHE A 544 -24.44 -15.16 10.39
CA PHE A 544 -23.89 -15.39 11.73
C PHE A 544 -24.71 -16.38 12.57
N GLY A 545 -25.65 -17.12 11.96
CA GLY A 545 -26.31 -18.26 12.59
C GLY A 545 -27.19 -17.94 13.80
N LEU A 546 -27.82 -16.76 13.84
CA LEU A 546 -28.68 -16.35 14.96
C LEU A 546 -30.14 -16.85 14.83
N SER A 547 -30.42 -17.81 13.95
CA SER A 547 -31.75 -18.43 13.79
C SER A 547 -31.74 -19.94 14.07
N SER A 548 -32.61 -20.36 14.99
CA SER A 548 -32.75 -21.74 15.47
C SER A 548 -33.86 -22.50 14.75
N ASP A 549 -33.84 -22.54 13.41
CA ASP A 549 -34.64 -23.53 12.65
C ASP A 549 -34.15 -23.66 11.18
N PRO A 550 -33.45 -24.75 10.80
CA PRO A 550 -32.91 -24.95 9.44
C PRO A 550 -33.95 -25.38 8.39
N SER A 551 -35.21 -25.62 8.77
CA SER A 551 -36.19 -26.33 7.93
C SER A 551 -36.93 -25.46 6.89
N LYS A 552 -36.61 -24.18 6.76
CA LYS A 552 -37.21 -23.26 5.76
C LYS A 552 -36.24 -22.69 4.72
N ALA A 553 -35.08 -23.32 4.51
CA ALA A 553 -34.17 -22.95 3.43
C ALA A 553 -34.63 -23.52 2.07
N GLY A 554 -35.85 -23.16 1.64
CA GLY A 554 -36.35 -23.43 0.30
C GLY A 554 -36.26 -22.18 -0.57
N ASN A 555 -35.46 -22.25 -1.64
CA ASN A 555 -35.33 -21.29 -2.76
C ASN A 555 -35.96 -19.90 -2.52
N SER A 556 -35.24 -19.00 -1.84
CA SER A 556 -35.67 -17.60 -1.69
C SER A 556 -34.46 -16.68 -1.58
N CYS A 557 -34.36 -15.70 -2.49
CA CYS A 557 -33.25 -14.75 -2.60
C CYS A 557 -33.03 -13.95 -1.30
N LEU A 558 -31.78 -13.87 -0.84
CA LEU A 558 -31.37 -12.91 0.19
C LEU A 558 -31.21 -11.52 -0.43
N VAL A 559 -31.77 -10.52 0.23
CA VAL A 559 -31.83 -9.12 -0.23
C VAL A 559 -30.94 -8.27 0.67
N ILE A 560 -30.07 -7.46 0.06
CA ILE A 560 -29.10 -6.61 0.76
C ILE A 560 -29.84 -5.38 1.32
N PHE A 561 -29.73 -5.16 2.64
CA PHE A 561 -30.06 -3.87 3.26
C PHE A 561 -28.83 -2.95 3.16
N PHE A 562 -29.04 -1.69 2.76
CA PHE A 562 -28.08 -0.63 3.05
C PHE A 562 -28.24 -0.29 4.55
N SER A 563 -27.51 -1.01 5.39
CA SER A 563 -27.41 -0.72 6.82
C SER A 563 -26.55 0.50 7.04
#